data_AF-A0A7W0Y5V8-F1
#
_entry.id   AF-A0A7W0Y5V8-F1
#
_cell.length_a   1.000
_cell.length_b   1.000
_cell.length_c   1.000
_cell.angle_alpha   90.00
_cell.angle_beta   90.00
_cell.angle_gamma   90.00
#
_symmetry.space_group_name_H-M   'P 1'
#
loop_
_entity.id
_entity.type
_entity.pdbx_description
1 polymer ?
#
loop_
_entity_poly.entity_id
_entity_poly.type
_entity_poly.pdbx_seq_one_letter_code
_entity_poly.pdbx_strand_id
1 'polypeptide(L)'
;QHEHPTQALLDAATIRRHKPRSAPAAAEATFEGLEVAIVGDVAHSRVARSNILCLTKLGARVRLVAPWTLIPRGIELIGGDLTRERVRVVTRLEDGLEGVDVVMMLRVQHERAAGEASRFPNTRELSRTFGLSERTLKYAKPDAIVMHPGPINRGVEMMPAVADGSRAVILDQVSWGVAVRMAVLERCILGAAA
;
A
#
# COMPACT_ATOMS: atom_id res chain seq x y z
N GLN A 1 4.49 -15.86 10.63
CA GLN A 1 3.10 -15.37 10.40
C GLN A 1 3.18 -14.19 9.43
N HIS A 2 2.79 -14.36 8.17
CA HIS A 2 3.31 -13.52 7.06
C HIS A 2 2.30 -12.64 6.32
N GLU A 3 1.00 -12.76 6.59
CA GLU A 3 -0.05 -12.11 5.79
C GLU A 3 -1.07 -11.37 6.68
N HIS A 4 -1.76 -10.40 6.09
CA HIS A 4 -2.87 -9.64 6.69
C HIS A 4 -4.05 -9.52 5.70
N PRO A 5 -4.74 -10.63 5.36
CA PRO A 5 -5.68 -10.67 4.24
C PRO A 5 -6.88 -9.72 4.40
N THR A 6 -7.43 -9.57 5.61
CA THR A 6 -8.53 -8.64 5.87
C THR A 6 -8.13 -7.17 5.72
N GLN A 7 -6.84 -6.84 5.90
CA GLN A 7 -6.32 -5.51 5.61
C GLN A 7 -6.25 -5.29 4.10
N ALA A 8 -5.76 -6.27 3.33
CA ALA A 8 -5.75 -6.12 1.87
C ALA A 8 -7.17 -5.96 1.29
N LEU A 9 -8.17 -6.67 1.84
CA LEU A 9 -9.56 -6.51 1.42
C LEU A 9 -10.12 -5.11 1.74
N LEU A 10 -9.83 -4.56 2.92
CA LEU A 10 -10.29 -3.22 3.28
C LEU A 10 -9.56 -2.13 2.48
N ASP A 11 -8.29 -2.35 2.16
CA ASP A 11 -7.50 -1.46 1.32
C ASP A 11 -8.08 -1.44 -0.11
N ALA A 12 -8.37 -2.61 -0.68
CA ALA A 12 -9.02 -2.72 -1.98
C ALA A 12 -10.42 -2.07 -1.99
N ALA A 13 -11.23 -2.26 -0.93
CA ALA A 13 -12.53 -1.60 -0.81
C ALA A 13 -12.40 -0.07 -0.78
N THR A 14 -11.41 0.44 -0.04
CA THR A 14 -11.10 1.88 0.02
C THR A 14 -10.70 2.40 -1.37
N ILE A 15 -9.76 1.73 -2.04
CA ILE A 15 -9.33 2.09 -3.41
C ILE A 15 -10.54 2.15 -4.34
N ARG A 16 -11.40 1.13 -4.35
CA ARG A 16 -12.58 1.07 -5.21
C ARG A 16 -13.54 2.24 -4.97
N ARG A 17 -13.70 2.66 -3.72
CA ARG A 17 -14.58 3.79 -3.37
C ARG A 17 -14.04 5.12 -3.90
N HIS A 18 -12.73 5.34 -3.82
CA HIS A 18 -12.11 6.61 -4.22
C HIS A 18 -11.63 6.63 -5.69
N LYS A 19 -11.50 5.47 -6.34
CA LYS A 19 -11.10 5.32 -7.74
C LYS A 19 -12.12 4.52 -8.57
N PRO A 20 -13.39 4.96 -8.64
CA PRO A 20 -14.47 4.21 -9.29
C PRO A 20 -14.32 4.08 -10.81
N ARG A 21 -13.61 5.02 -11.46
CA ARG A 21 -13.35 4.96 -12.92
C ARG A 21 -12.47 3.78 -13.31
N SER A 22 -11.63 3.34 -12.40
CA SER A 22 -10.73 2.20 -12.57
C SER A 22 -11.32 0.91 -12.02
N ALA A 23 -12.54 0.95 -11.45
CA ALA A 23 -13.20 -0.16 -10.77
C ALA A 23 -14.74 0.05 -10.77
N PRO A 24 -15.45 -0.34 -11.85
CA PRO A 24 -16.89 -0.10 -11.97
C PRO A 24 -17.68 -0.74 -10.82
N ALA A 25 -18.81 -0.14 -10.44
CA ALA A 25 -19.60 -0.53 -9.27
C ALA A 25 -20.28 -1.92 -9.36
N ALA A 26 -20.07 -2.66 -10.45
CA ALA A 26 -20.59 -4.01 -10.65
C ALA A 26 -19.68 -5.07 -9.99
N ALA A 27 -20.20 -6.31 -9.87
CA ALA A 27 -19.49 -7.46 -9.31
C ALA A 27 -18.17 -7.81 -10.03
N GLU A 28 -17.94 -7.25 -11.24
CA GLU A 28 -16.74 -7.41 -12.07
C GLU A 28 -15.81 -6.18 -12.00
N ALA A 29 -15.71 -5.55 -10.83
CA ALA A 29 -14.82 -4.41 -10.61
C ALA A 29 -13.35 -4.84 -10.69
N THR A 30 -12.78 -4.78 -11.90
CA THR A 30 -11.35 -4.92 -12.14
C THR A 30 -10.61 -3.66 -11.72
N PHE A 31 -9.32 -3.75 -11.39
CA PHE A 31 -8.35 -2.67 -11.18
C PHE A 31 -7.40 -2.54 -12.38
N GLU A 32 -7.78 -3.07 -13.55
CA GLU A 32 -6.97 -2.89 -14.76
C GLU A 32 -6.67 -1.41 -15.04
N GLY A 33 -5.40 -1.14 -15.36
CA GLY A 33 -4.90 0.22 -15.60
C GLY A 33 -4.67 1.07 -14.33
N LEU A 34 -4.97 0.55 -13.13
CA LEU A 34 -4.65 1.22 -11.87
C LEU A 34 -3.18 1.01 -11.51
N GLU A 35 -2.46 2.11 -11.28
CA GLU A 35 -1.06 2.09 -10.85
C GLU A 35 -0.95 2.41 -9.34
N VAL A 36 -0.37 1.49 -8.57
CA VAL A 36 -0.24 1.59 -7.10
C VAL A 36 1.22 1.59 -6.71
N ALA A 37 1.66 2.59 -5.94
CA ALA A 37 2.95 2.58 -5.25
C ALA A 37 2.77 2.09 -3.80
N ILE A 38 3.52 1.07 -3.40
CA ILE A 38 3.66 0.65 -2.00
C ILE A 38 5.04 1.07 -1.54
N VAL A 39 5.11 1.99 -0.57
CA VAL A 39 6.34 2.71 -0.21
C VAL A 39 6.72 2.44 1.24
N GLY A 40 7.97 2.03 1.50
CA GLY A 40 8.51 1.85 2.86
C GLY A 40 8.99 0.43 3.15
N ASP A 41 8.81 -0.06 4.39
CA ASP A 41 9.36 -1.34 4.85
C ASP A 41 8.58 -2.56 4.30
N VAL A 42 8.87 -2.94 3.05
CA VAL A 42 8.26 -4.12 2.40
C VAL A 42 8.77 -5.42 3.04
N ALA A 43 10.01 -5.42 3.52
CA ALA A 43 10.65 -6.61 4.09
C ALA A 43 9.91 -7.19 5.28
N HIS A 44 9.39 -6.32 6.14
CA HIS A 44 8.71 -6.72 7.38
C HIS A 44 7.20 -6.52 7.36
N SER A 45 6.65 -5.98 6.26
CA SER A 45 5.23 -5.65 6.17
C SER A 45 4.40 -6.81 5.63
N ARG A 46 3.67 -7.45 6.55
CA ARG A 46 2.56 -8.37 6.21
C ARG A 46 1.45 -7.70 5.38
N VAL A 47 1.28 -6.39 5.52
CA VAL A 47 0.30 -5.59 4.74
C VAL A 47 0.76 -5.46 3.30
N ALA A 48 2.06 -5.26 3.07
CA ALA A 48 2.61 -5.17 1.71
C ALA A 48 2.41 -6.49 0.96
N ARG A 49 2.76 -7.63 1.59
CA ARG A 49 2.61 -8.96 0.97
C ARG A 49 1.17 -9.25 0.56
N SER A 50 0.21 -9.02 1.46
CA SER A 50 -1.20 -9.25 1.14
C SER A 50 -1.74 -8.30 0.09
N ASN A 51 -1.31 -7.03 0.08
CA ASN A 51 -1.70 -6.08 -0.96
C ASN A 51 -1.09 -6.39 -2.32
N ILE A 52 0.17 -6.86 -2.38
CA ILE A 52 0.78 -7.31 -3.64
C ILE A 52 -0.10 -8.40 -4.27
N LEU A 53 -0.44 -9.44 -3.50
CA LEU A 53 -1.27 -10.53 -3.98
C LEU A 53 -2.69 -10.08 -4.34
N CYS A 54 -3.34 -9.29 -3.47
CA CYS A 54 -4.72 -8.87 -3.66
C CYS A 54 -4.87 -7.91 -4.85
N LEU A 55 -4.06 -6.86 -4.90
CA LEU A 55 -4.17 -5.81 -5.92
C LEU A 55 -3.80 -6.33 -7.31
N THR A 56 -2.77 -7.16 -7.42
CA THR A 56 -2.42 -7.78 -8.71
C THR A 56 -3.50 -8.75 -9.19
N LYS A 57 -4.11 -9.52 -8.29
CA LYS A 57 -5.26 -10.39 -8.60
C LYS A 57 -6.49 -9.60 -9.04
N LEU A 58 -6.66 -8.38 -8.54
CA LEU A 58 -7.70 -7.47 -9.00
C LEU A 58 -7.33 -6.77 -10.31
N GLY A 59 -6.09 -6.85 -10.80
CA GLY A 59 -5.66 -6.27 -12.09
C GLY A 59 -4.77 -5.02 -11.96
N ALA A 60 -4.47 -4.55 -10.75
CA ALA A 60 -3.59 -3.39 -10.58
C ALA A 60 -2.13 -3.71 -10.93
N ARG A 61 -1.38 -2.69 -11.33
CA ARG A 61 0.08 -2.70 -11.41
C ARG A 61 0.68 -2.10 -10.15
N VAL A 62 1.63 -2.79 -9.54
CA VAL A 62 2.20 -2.44 -8.24
C VAL A 62 3.68 -2.08 -8.37
N ARG A 63 4.08 -0.97 -7.77
CA ARG A 63 5.46 -0.53 -7.66
C ARG A 63 5.86 -0.60 -6.20
N LEU A 64 6.89 -1.39 -5.91
CA LEU A 64 7.47 -1.49 -4.58
C LEU A 64 8.60 -0.47 -4.48
N VAL A 65 8.43 0.52 -3.60
CA VAL A 65 9.31 1.68 -3.52
C VAL A 65 10.00 1.73 -2.17
N ALA A 66 11.26 1.32 -2.12
CA ALA A 66 12.05 1.29 -0.90
C ALA A 66 13.54 1.19 -1.22
N PRO A 67 14.44 1.46 -0.26
CA PRO A 67 15.83 1.07 -0.41
C PRO A 67 15.95 -0.45 -0.54
N TRP A 68 16.98 -0.94 -1.24
CA TRP A 68 17.20 -2.38 -1.46
C TRP A 68 17.23 -3.21 -0.17
N THR A 69 17.70 -2.62 0.94
CA THR A 69 17.73 -3.28 2.25
C THR A 69 16.34 -3.57 2.82
N LEU A 70 15.30 -2.90 2.33
CA LEU A 70 13.90 -3.07 2.76
C LEU A 70 13.05 -3.80 1.70
N ILE A 71 13.66 -4.36 0.65
CA ILE A 71 12.99 -5.17 -0.37
C ILE A 71 13.49 -6.63 -0.26
N PRO A 72 12.62 -7.60 0.08
CA PRO A 72 13.00 -9.01 0.01
C PRO A 72 13.32 -9.43 -1.41
N ARG A 73 14.35 -10.24 -1.58
CA ARG A 73 14.70 -10.82 -2.88
C ARG A 73 13.55 -11.67 -3.42
N GLY A 74 13.14 -11.42 -4.66
CA GLY A 74 12.10 -12.18 -5.36
C GLY A 74 10.68 -11.89 -4.86
N ILE A 75 10.45 -10.79 -4.13
CA ILE A 75 9.11 -10.42 -3.64
C ILE A 75 8.11 -10.22 -4.79
N GLU A 76 8.57 -9.78 -5.95
CA GLU A 76 7.80 -9.66 -7.19
C GLU A 76 7.29 -11.02 -7.73
N LEU A 77 7.82 -12.13 -7.24
CA LEU A 77 7.43 -13.49 -7.63
C LEU A 77 6.50 -14.18 -6.60
N ILE A 78 6.08 -13.47 -5.55
CA ILE A 78 5.29 -14.05 -4.45
C ILE A 78 3.97 -14.71 -4.89
N GLY A 79 3.39 -14.26 -6.00
CA GLY A 79 2.18 -14.81 -6.61
C GLY A 79 2.41 -15.48 -7.97
N GLY A 80 3.66 -15.86 -8.29
CA GLY A 80 4.01 -16.49 -9.57
C GLY A 80 4.00 -15.52 -10.75
N ASP A 81 3.53 -15.99 -11.90
CA ASP A 81 3.56 -15.24 -13.17
C ASP A 81 2.74 -13.95 -13.09
N LEU A 82 1.60 -13.98 -12.40
CA LEU A 82 0.73 -12.83 -12.22
C LEU A 82 1.44 -11.65 -11.54
N THR A 83 2.16 -11.91 -10.45
CA THR A 83 2.91 -10.84 -9.77
C THR A 83 4.16 -10.47 -10.56
N ARG A 84 4.81 -11.42 -11.25
CA ARG A 84 5.99 -11.14 -12.08
C ARG A 84 5.69 -10.09 -13.16
N GLU A 85 4.52 -10.14 -13.78
CA GLU A 85 4.13 -9.23 -14.85
C GLU A 85 3.65 -7.86 -14.35
N ARG A 86 3.12 -7.81 -13.13
CA ARG A 86 2.42 -6.62 -12.59
C ARG A 86 3.18 -5.91 -11.48
N VAL A 87 4.23 -6.51 -10.93
CA VAL A 87 5.01 -5.94 -9.83
C VAL A 87 6.40 -5.57 -10.30
N ARG A 88 6.84 -4.36 -9.97
CA ARG A 88 8.24 -3.94 -10.17
C ARG A 88 8.81 -3.25 -8.93
N VAL A 89 10.11 -3.39 -8.73
CA VAL A 89 10.85 -2.71 -7.67
C VAL A 89 11.44 -1.41 -8.21
N VAL A 90 11.29 -0.33 -7.44
CA VAL A 90 11.82 0.99 -7.77
C VAL A 90 12.54 1.54 -6.53
N THR A 91 13.75 2.07 -6.70
CA THR A 91 14.59 2.50 -5.58
C THR A 91 14.75 4.01 -5.45
N ARG A 92 14.00 4.77 -6.26
CA ARG A 92 13.87 6.22 -6.18
C ARG A 92 12.41 6.55 -5.96
N LEU A 93 12.12 7.41 -4.98
CA LEU A 93 10.74 7.74 -4.61
C LEU A 93 10.01 8.41 -5.77
N GLU A 94 10.63 9.39 -6.41
CA GLU A 94 10.05 10.15 -7.51
C GLU A 94 9.63 9.25 -8.67
N ASP A 95 10.53 8.37 -9.13
CA ASP A 95 10.28 7.40 -10.21
C ASP A 95 9.18 6.39 -9.80
N GLY A 96 9.13 6.03 -8.52
CA GLY A 96 8.10 5.16 -7.96
C GLY A 96 6.71 5.80 -7.99
N LEU A 97 6.64 7.10 -7.69
CA LEU A 97 5.41 7.88 -7.62
C LEU A 97 4.92 8.37 -8.99
N GLU A 98 5.76 8.38 -10.02
CA GLU A 98 5.42 8.97 -11.32
C GLU A 98 4.12 8.39 -11.92
N GLY A 99 3.07 9.19 -12.00
CA GLY A 99 1.81 8.81 -12.62
C GLY A 99 1.00 7.73 -11.87
N VAL A 100 1.30 7.45 -10.60
CA VAL A 100 0.50 6.50 -9.81
C VAL A 100 -0.85 7.07 -9.39
N ASP A 101 -1.85 6.20 -9.25
CA ASP A 101 -3.22 6.51 -8.81
C ASP A 101 -3.38 6.37 -7.29
N VAL A 102 -2.57 5.52 -6.66
CA VAL A 102 -2.62 5.22 -5.23
C VAL A 102 -1.20 5.19 -4.68
N VAL A 103 -0.97 5.88 -3.57
CA VAL A 103 0.27 5.83 -2.79
C VAL A 103 -0.04 5.21 -1.43
N MET A 104 0.40 3.98 -1.22
CA MET A 104 0.27 3.26 0.06
C MET A 104 1.59 3.33 0.81
N MET A 105 1.63 4.17 1.84
CA MET A 105 2.77 4.26 2.73
C MET A 105 2.74 3.12 3.77
N LEU A 106 3.90 2.54 4.05
CA LEU A 106 4.09 1.51 5.06
C LEU A 106 4.76 2.10 6.29
N ARG A 107 4.33 1.64 7.47
CA ARG A 107 4.97 1.97 8.74
C ARG A 107 6.39 1.41 8.76
N VAL A 108 7.34 2.25 9.16
CA VAL A 108 8.72 1.84 9.43
C VAL A 108 8.80 1.39 10.89
N GLN A 109 9.19 0.14 11.14
CA GLN A 109 9.20 -0.46 12.48
C GLN A 109 10.58 -0.35 13.12
N HIS A 110 10.86 0.83 13.68
CA HIS A 110 12.13 1.17 14.34
C HIS A 110 12.45 0.27 15.53
N GLU A 111 11.44 -0.24 16.23
CA GLU A 111 11.59 -1.11 17.39
C GLU A 111 12.28 -2.45 17.08
N ARG A 112 12.33 -2.86 15.80
CA ARG A 112 12.98 -4.10 15.36
C ARG A 112 14.46 -3.94 15.03
N ALA A 113 14.94 -2.69 14.92
CA ALA A 113 16.33 -2.39 14.58
C ALA A 113 17.32 -2.69 15.72
N ALA A 114 16.85 -2.86 16.96
CA ALA A 114 17.70 -3.16 18.11
C ALA A 114 18.46 -4.51 18.00
N GLY A 115 18.04 -5.42 17.12
CA GLY A 115 18.75 -6.67 16.81
C GLY A 115 19.45 -6.71 15.44
N GLU A 116 19.14 -5.77 14.54
CA GLU A 116 19.59 -5.76 13.14
C GLU A 116 20.15 -4.38 12.71
N ALA A 117 20.90 -3.74 13.61
CA ALA A 117 21.38 -2.35 13.49
C ALA A 117 22.20 -2.05 12.21
N SER A 118 22.65 -3.07 11.46
CA SER A 118 23.41 -2.90 10.23
C SER A 118 22.56 -2.78 8.96
N ARG A 119 21.25 -3.06 8.99
CA ARG A 119 20.39 -3.11 7.77
C ARG A 119 19.37 -1.98 7.66
N PHE A 120 19.07 -1.29 8.75
CA PHE A 120 18.09 -0.21 8.76
C PHE A 120 18.74 1.13 8.37
N PRO A 121 18.20 1.82 7.34
CA PRO A 121 18.59 3.21 7.08
C PRO A 121 18.29 4.06 8.31
N ASN A 122 19.13 5.06 8.58
CA ASN A 122 18.85 6.07 9.59
C ASN A 122 17.45 6.66 9.33
N THR A 123 16.58 6.72 10.34
CA THR A 123 15.21 7.25 10.22
C THR A 123 15.16 8.63 9.54
N ARG A 124 16.16 9.48 9.81
CA ARG A 124 16.28 10.80 9.19
C ARG A 124 16.60 10.71 7.69
N GLU A 125 17.44 9.76 7.31
CA GLU A 125 17.75 9.50 5.91
C GLU A 125 16.53 8.93 5.20
N LEU A 126 15.87 7.93 5.77
CA LEU A 126 14.65 7.34 5.22
C LEU A 126 13.55 8.39 5.02
N SER A 127 13.35 9.26 6.01
CA SER A 127 12.42 10.40 5.91
C SER A 127 12.75 11.35 4.75
N ARG A 128 14.03 11.63 4.53
CA ARG A 128 14.46 12.53 3.44
C ARG A 128 14.37 11.88 2.06
N THR A 129 14.63 10.59 1.95
CA THR A 129 14.77 9.87 0.67
C THR A 129 13.49 9.18 0.23
N PHE A 130 12.72 8.63 1.18
CA PHE A 130 11.49 7.86 0.93
C PHE A 130 10.27 8.39 1.68
N GLY A 131 10.42 9.42 2.52
CA GLY A 131 9.29 10.06 3.19
C GLY A 131 8.39 10.82 2.20
N LEU A 132 7.09 10.62 2.32
CA LEU A 132 6.10 11.28 1.48
C LEU A 132 5.86 12.71 1.98
N SER A 133 6.04 13.68 1.08
CA SER A 133 5.86 15.11 1.32
C SER A 133 5.00 15.71 0.21
N GLU A 134 4.47 16.93 0.38
CA GLU A 134 3.73 17.60 -0.68
C GLU A 134 4.59 17.78 -1.95
N ARG A 135 5.91 17.97 -1.79
CA ARG A 135 6.85 18.07 -2.91
C ARG A 135 6.89 16.76 -3.71
N THR A 136 7.05 15.63 -3.03
CA THR A 136 7.18 14.31 -3.69
C THR A 136 5.83 13.77 -4.16
N LEU A 137 4.73 14.15 -3.51
CA LEU A 137 3.38 13.76 -3.92
C LEU A 137 2.95 14.40 -5.26
N LYS A 138 3.63 15.45 -5.73
CA LYS A 138 3.39 16.07 -7.05
C LYS A 138 3.77 15.17 -8.23
N TYR A 139 4.61 14.15 -8.03
CA TYR A 139 4.95 13.18 -9.07
C TYR A 139 3.81 12.18 -9.33
N ALA A 140 2.98 11.92 -8.32
CA ALA A 140 1.75 11.14 -8.48
C ALA A 140 0.71 11.93 -9.29
N LYS A 141 -0.30 11.25 -9.83
CA LYS A 141 -1.42 11.92 -10.51
C LYS A 141 -2.06 12.98 -9.60
N PRO A 142 -2.59 14.09 -10.14
CA PRO A 142 -3.20 15.15 -9.32
C PRO A 142 -4.31 14.66 -8.40
N ASP A 143 -5.05 13.63 -8.83
CA ASP A 143 -6.15 13.01 -8.09
C ASP A 143 -5.73 11.75 -7.33
N ALA A 144 -4.44 11.41 -7.25
CA ALA A 144 -4.00 10.17 -6.58
C ALA A 144 -4.31 10.22 -5.09
N ILE A 145 -4.74 9.10 -4.52
CA ILE A 145 -5.05 8.99 -3.08
C ILE A 145 -3.83 8.49 -2.30
N VAL A 146 -3.77 8.86 -1.03
CA VAL A 146 -2.73 8.44 -0.07
C VAL A 146 -3.35 7.58 1.02
N MET A 147 -2.79 6.40 1.23
CA MET A 147 -3.25 5.38 2.19
C MET A 147 -2.13 5.00 3.14
N HIS A 148 -2.48 4.53 4.34
CA HIS A 148 -1.51 4.00 5.31
C HIS A 148 -2.24 3.10 6.32
N PRO A 149 -1.76 1.88 6.62
CA PRO A 149 -2.45 0.93 7.51
C PRO A 149 -2.49 1.32 9.00
N GLY A 150 -2.00 2.50 9.36
CA GLY A 150 -1.75 2.97 10.72
C GLY A 150 -0.85 2.06 11.61
N PRO A 151 -0.47 2.54 12.82
CA PRO A 151 -0.32 3.96 13.15
C PRO A 151 0.79 4.61 12.31
N ILE A 152 0.70 5.93 12.07
CA ILE A 152 1.65 6.68 11.24
C ILE A 152 2.74 7.29 12.13
N ASN A 153 4.02 7.07 11.81
CA ASN A 153 5.12 7.87 12.34
C ASN A 153 5.24 9.17 11.52
N ARG A 154 4.57 10.22 11.99
CA ARG A 154 4.57 11.54 11.35
C ARG A 154 5.99 12.12 11.31
N GLY A 155 6.37 12.68 10.16
CA GLY A 155 7.71 13.21 9.92
C GLY A 155 8.76 12.14 9.57
N VAL A 156 8.38 10.86 9.55
CA VAL A 156 9.23 9.76 9.06
C VAL A 156 8.73 9.28 7.71
N GLU A 157 7.78 8.35 7.66
CA GLU A 157 7.24 7.87 6.39
C GLU A 157 6.35 8.91 5.69
N MET A 158 5.68 9.78 6.46
CA MET A 158 4.74 10.74 5.90
C MET A 158 4.79 12.06 6.65
N MET A 159 4.89 13.16 5.91
CA MET A 159 4.84 14.50 6.49
C MET A 159 3.43 14.82 7.00
N PRO A 160 3.27 15.54 8.12
CA PRO A 160 1.96 15.91 8.67
C PRO A 160 1.03 16.57 7.63
N ALA A 161 1.56 17.48 6.81
CA ALA A 161 0.79 18.16 5.77
C ALA A 161 0.19 17.19 4.73
N VAL A 162 0.85 16.06 4.46
CA VAL A 162 0.29 15.02 3.59
C VAL A 162 -0.72 14.17 4.35
N ALA A 163 -0.42 13.78 5.59
CA ALA A 163 -1.29 12.93 6.41
C ALA A 163 -2.65 13.58 6.70
N ASP A 164 -2.69 14.90 6.84
CA ASP A 164 -3.90 15.69 7.07
C ASP A 164 -4.44 16.35 5.78
N GLY A 165 -3.82 16.06 4.64
CA GLY A 165 -4.15 16.65 3.35
C GLY A 165 -5.41 16.04 2.73
N SER A 166 -6.01 16.75 1.77
CA SER A 166 -7.25 16.33 1.09
C SER A 166 -7.16 15.03 0.30
N ARG A 167 -5.94 14.58 -0.02
CA ARG A 167 -5.67 13.33 -0.75
C ARG A 167 -5.52 12.12 0.18
N ALA A 168 -5.42 12.33 1.49
CA ALA A 168 -5.23 11.29 2.49
C ALA A 168 -6.56 10.66 2.89
N VAL A 169 -6.70 9.35 2.67
CA VAL A 169 -7.94 8.59 2.95
C VAL A 169 -7.77 7.59 4.10
N ILE A 170 -6.84 7.85 5.02
CA ILE A 170 -6.50 6.94 6.14
C ILE A 170 -7.68 6.77 7.10
N LEU A 171 -8.44 7.84 7.38
CA LEU A 171 -9.60 7.74 8.26
C LEU A 171 -10.77 6.98 7.61
N ASP A 172 -10.94 7.15 6.30
CA ASP A 172 -11.90 6.37 5.51
C ASP A 172 -11.52 4.88 5.55
N GLN A 173 -10.24 4.56 5.36
CA GLN A 173 -9.69 3.20 5.45
C GLN A 173 -10.02 2.54 6.80
N VAL A 174 -9.86 3.26 7.92
CA VAL A 174 -10.24 2.76 9.26
C VAL A 174 -11.74 2.48 9.34
N SER A 175 -12.56 3.40 8.83
CA SER A 175 -14.02 3.29 8.85
C SER A 175 -14.50 2.09 8.03
N TRP A 176 -13.93 1.87 6.84
CA TRP A 176 -14.21 0.71 5.99
C TRP A 176 -13.76 -0.61 6.62
N GLY A 177 -12.76 -0.57 7.51
CA GLY A 177 -12.27 -1.74 8.21
C GLY A 177 -13.35 -2.47 9.01
N VAL A 178 -14.33 -1.76 9.57
CA VAL A 178 -15.46 -2.38 10.26
C VAL A 178 -16.38 -3.10 9.27
N ALA A 179 -16.83 -2.38 8.23
CA ALA A 179 -17.75 -2.90 7.22
C ALA A 179 -17.20 -4.14 6.50
N VAL A 180 -15.92 -4.12 6.10
CA VAL A 180 -15.29 -5.24 5.41
C VAL A 180 -15.14 -6.45 6.31
N ARG A 181 -14.76 -6.25 7.59
CA ARG A 181 -14.67 -7.36 8.54
C ARG A 181 -16.04 -7.98 8.81
N MET A 182 -17.08 -7.17 8.94
CA MET A 182 -18.46 -7.66 9.07
C MET A 182 -18.86 -8.50 7.86
N ALA A 183 -18.59 -8.03 6.63
CA ALA A 183 -18.90 -8.77 5.41
C ALA A 183 -18.12 -10.10 5.30
N VAL A 184 -16.84 -10.12 5.71
CA VAL A 184 -16.05 -11.35 5.76
C VAL A 184 -16.63 -12.34 6.77
N LEU A 185 -16.96 -11.88 7.99
CA LEU A 185 -17.55 -12.73 9.03
C LEU A 185 -18.92 -13.26 8.63
N GLU A 186 -19.78 -12.41 8.06
CA GLU A 186 -21.08 -12.78 7.52
C GLU A 186 -20.94 -13.93 6.51
N ARG A 187 -20.09 -13.75 5.48
CA ARG A 187 -19.86 -14.76 4.44
C ARG A 187 -19.28 -16.07 4.99
N CYS A 188 -18.41 -16.01 5.99
CA CYS A 188 -17.79 -17.19 6.57
C CYS A 188 -18.69 -17.95 7.55
N ILE A 189 -19.51 -17.24 8.34
CA ILE A 189 -20.30 -17.81 9.44
C ILE A 189 -21.73 -18.15 8.99
N LEU A 190 -22.39 -17.24 8.28
CA LEU A 190 -23.78 -17.39 7.87
C LEU A 190 -23.92 -18.09 6.50
N GLY A 191 -22.79 -18.27 5.80
CA GLY A 191 -22.77 -18.74 4.42
C GLY A 191 -23.14 -17.63 3.43
N ALA A 192 -22.82 -17.83 2.16
CA ALA A 192 -23.41 -17.00 1.12
C ALA A 192 -24.92 -17.29 1.10
N ALA A 193 -25.76 -16.30 1.38
CA ALA A 193 -27.12 -16.35 0.84
C ALA A 193 -26.96 -16.55 -0.67
N ALA A 194 -27.36 -17.73 -1.15
CA ALA A 194 -27.21 -18.17 -2.53
C ALA A 194 -28.00 -17.25 -3.47
#